data_AF-G4CMW8-F1
#
_entry.id   AF-G4CMW8-F1
#
_cell.length_a   1.000
_cell.length_b   1.000
_cell.length_c   1.000
_cell.angle_alpha   90.00
_cell.angle_beta   90.00
_cell.angle_gamma   90.00
#
_symmetry.space_group_name_H-M   'P 1'
#
loop_
_entity.id
_entity.type
_entity.pdbx_description
1 polymer ?
#
loop_
_entity_poly.entity_id
_entity_poly.type
_entity_poly.pdbx_seq_one_letter_code
_entity_poly.pdbx_strand_id
1 'polypeptide(L)'
;MIYQIPYRSLPENGLISSQYKNDLYVMSDYKSDFEYYENTDISQIEIDEHHLIPWCYFSSEGVNYLIPRIIFSIQNNIFDISINIQDFVNNLIYEENLKNSLRYLNHSELIILKDFFEWLLFYSNRPENIFGENTLINNIEYIENLINTEML
;
A
#
# COMPACT_ATOMS: atom_id res chain seq x y z
N MET A 1 -0.02 -19.30 -5.69
CA MET A 1 -1.33 -18.62 -5.58
C MET A 1 -1.10 -17.18 -6.02
N ILE A 2 -2.06 -16.55 -6.70
CA ILE A 2 -1.96 -15.12 -7.04
C ILE A 2 -3.02 -14.42 -6.21
N TYR A 3 -2.59 -13.62 -5.24
CA TYR A 3 -3.44 -12.72 -4.47
C TYR A 3 -3.78 -11.52 -5.34
N GLN A 4 -5.07 -11.21 -5.47
CA GLN A 4 -5.53 -10.15 -6.34
C GLN A 4 -6.70 -9.41 -5.70
N ILE A 5 -6.52 -8.11 -5.52
CA ILE A 5 -7.59 -7.18 -5.18
C ILE A 5 -7.97 -6.43 -6.48
N PRO A 6 -9.26 -6.25 -6.79
CA PRO A 6 -9.68 -5.54 -8.00
C PRO A 6 -9.15 -4.10 -8.03
N TYR A 7 -8.84 -3.64 -9.25
CA TYR A 7 -8.61 -2.21 -9.49
C TYR A 7 -9.89 -1.42 -9.23
N ARG A 8 -9.71 -0.17 -8.81
CA ARG A 8 -10.78 0.76 -8.45
C ARG A 8 -10.59 2.09 -9.19
N SER A 9 -11.65 2.88 -9.27
CA SER A 9 -11.60 4.20 -9.89
C SER A 9 -10.66 5.13 -9.13
N LEU A 10 -10.03 6.06 -9.85
CA LEU A 10 -9.23 7.14 -9.24
C LEU A 10 -10.12 7.94 -8.27
N PRO A 11 -9.65 8.23 -7.03
CA PRO A 11 -10.40 9.05 -6.08
C PRO A 11 -10.67 10.45 -6.64
N GLU A 12 -11.83 11.04 -6.33
CA GLU A 12 -12.23 12.36 -6.86
C GLU A 12 -11.25 13.48 -6.50
N ASN A 13 -10.62 13.39 -5.31
CA ASN A 13 -9.64 14.37 -4.83
C ASN A 13 -8.20 14.05 -5.26
N GLY A 14 -8.02 12.99 -6.05
CA GLY A 14 -6.72 12.44 -6.44
C GLY A 14 -6.09 11.57 -5.34
N LEU A 15 -4.90 11.04 -5.65
CA LEU A 15 -4.14 10.16 -4.76
C LEU A 15 -3.43 10.92 -3.65
N ILE A 16 -2.83 12.06 -3.97
CA ILE A 16 -2.01 12.83 -3.04
C ILE A 16 -2.90 13.73 -2.18
N SER A 17 -2.61 13.79 -0.88
CA SER A 17 -3.37 14.62 0.05
C SER A 17 -3.22 16.11 -0.28
N SER A 18 -4.33 16.85 -0.23
CA SER A 18 -4.39 18.25 -0.63
C SER A 18 -3.46 19.16 0.18
N GLN A 19 -3.17 18.79 1.44
CA GLN A 19 -2.23 19.53 2.27
C GLN A 19 -0.82 19.59 1.67
N TYR A 20 -0.38 18.53 1.00
CA TYR A 20 0.94 18.46 0.38
C TYR A 20 0.96 19.04 -1.04
N LYS A 21 -0.17 18.94 -1.78
CA LYS A 21 -0.33 19.64 -3.07
C LYS A 21 -0.23 21.17 -2.95
N ASN A 22 -0.58 21.70 -1.78
CA ASN A 22 -0.56 23.13 -1.50
C ASN A 22 0.74 23.61 -0.81
N ASP A 23 1.62 22.69 -0.42
CA ASP A 23 2.90 23.04 0.21
C ASP A 23 3.95 23.33 -0.88
N LEU A 24 4.49 24.56 -0.89
CA LEU A 24 5.44 25.00 -1.90
C LEU A 24 6.76 24.23 -1.91
N TYR A 25 7.24 23.80 -0.74
CA TYR A 25 8.49 23.05 -0.62
C TYR A 25 8.29 21.59 -1.03
N VAL A 26 7.17 20.98 -0.64
CA VAL A 26 6.86 19.61 -1.09
C VAL A 26 6.65 19.60 -2.61
N MET A 27 5.94 20.58 -3.15
CA MET A 27 5.74 20.68 -4.59
C MET A 27 7.01 21.04 -5.37
N SER A 28 8.00 21.71 -4.79
CA SER A 28 9.27 21.92 -5.51
C SER A 28 10.02 20.61 -5.74
N ASP A 29 9.88 19.66 -4.81
CA ASP A 29 10.67 18.44 -4.77
C ASP A 29 9.96 17.26 -5.43
N TYR A 30 8.63 17.16 -5.30
CA TYR A 30 7.86 15.96 -5.69
C TYR A 30 6.84 16.18 -6.82
N LYS A 31 6.79 17.36 -7.44
CA LYS A 31 5.76 17.66 -8.45
C LYS A 31 5.69 16.64 -9.59
N SER A 32 6.84 16.24 -10.14
CA SER A 32 6.88 15.26 -11.24
C SER A 32 6.34 13.89 -10.81
N ASP A 33 6.66 13.46 -9.59
CA ASP A 33 6.20 12.18 -9.07
C ASP A 33 4.72 12.22 -8.73
N PHE A 34 4.22 13.34 -8.19
CA PHE A 34 2.79 13.54 -7.97
C PHE A 34 2.04 13.48 -9.30
N GLU A 35 2.55 14.16 -10.34
CA GLU A 35 1.99 14.11 -11.68
C GLU A 35 2.03 12.68 -12.27
N TYR A 36 3.10 11.92 -12.01
CA TYR A 36 3.19 10.52 -12.43
C TYR A 36 2.06 9.68 -11.82
N TYR A 37 1.90 9.69 -10.50
CA TYR A 37 0.89 8.88 -9.84
C TYR A 37 -0.55 9.31 -10.19
N GLU A 38 -0.80 10.61 -10.31
CA GLU A 38 -2.15 11.15 -10.56
C GLU A 38 -2.60 10.98 -12.03
N ASN A 39 -1.67 10.86 -12.97
CA ASN A 39 -1.99 10.81 -14.42
C ASN A 39 -1.67 9.47 -15.09
N THR A 40 -1.09 8.51 -14.36
CA THR A 40 -0.78 7.17 -14.89
C THR A 40 -1.91 6.20 -14.54
N ASP A 41 -2.33 5.38 -15.49
CA ASP A 41 -3.30 4.31 -15.25
C ASP A 41 -2.75 3.32 -14.21
N ILE A 42 -3.56 2.90 -13.23
CA ILE A 42 -3.15 1.98 -12.15
C ILE A 42 -2.42 0.72 -12.64
N SER A 43 -2.80 0.19 -13.81
CA SER A 43 -2.16 -1.00 -14.36
C SER A 43 -0.73 -0.77 -14.82
N GLN A 44 -0.36 0.50 -15.07
CA GLN A 44 0.94 0.95 -15.56
C GLN A 44 1.79 1.62 -14.48
N ILE A 45 1.24 1.90 -13.29
CA ILE A 45 1.98 2.50 -12.19
C ILE A 45 3.09 1.54 -11.75
N GLU A 46 4.33 1.98 -11.69
CA GLU A 46 5.46 1.26 -11.10
C GLU A 46 5.77 1.89 -9.74
N ILE A 47 5.94 1.04 -8.73
CA ILE A 47 6.25 1.49 -7.36
C ILE A 47 7.67 1.04 -7.07
N ASP A 48 8.61 1.86 -7.52
CA ASP A 48 10.04 1.59 -7.51
C ASP A 48 10.83 2.80 -7.02
N GLU A 49 12.15 2.79 -7.22
CA GLU A 49 13.05 3.87 -6.84
C GLU A 49 12.97 5.12 -7.74
N HIS A 50 12.32 5.06 -8.90
CA HIS A 50 12.27 6.17 -9.86
C HIS A 50 11.21 7.21 -9.48
N HIS A 51 10.15 6.80 -8.78
CA HIS A 51 9.04 7.65 -8.34
C HIS A 51 8.83 7.56 -6.82
N LEU A 52 9.90 7.78 -6.05
CA LEU A 52 9.89 7.64 -4.59
C LEU A 52 9.16 8.81 -3.92
N ILE A 53 7.96 8.56 -3.39
CA ILE A 53 7.19 9.51 -2.59
C ILE A 53 6.95 8.90 -1.20
N PRO A 54 7.18 9.65 -0.10
CA PRO A 54 6.78 9.23 1.24
C PRO A 54 5.29 8.88 1.32
N TRP A 55 4.95 7.72 1.87
CA TRP A 55 3.57 7.26 1.94
C TRP A 55 2.63 8.22 2.68
N CYS A 56 3.15 8.93 3.70
CA CYS A 56 2.42 9.96 4.42
C CYS A 56 1.86 11.08 3.51
N TYR A 57 2.39 11.25 2.29
CA TYR A 57 1.87 12.24 1.34
C TYR A 57 0.60 11.80 0.62
N PHE A 58 0.34 10.50 0.54
CA PHE A 58 -0.87 9.96 -0.04
C PHE A 58 -2.06 10.09 0.91
N SER A 59 -3.23 10.38 0.36
CA SER A 59 -4.49 10.26 1.10
C SER A 59 -4.82 8.78 1.36
N SER A 60 -5.66 8.48 2.35
CA SER A 60 -6.10 7.09 2.59
C SER A 60 -6.81 6.47 1.39
N GLU A 61 -7.60 7.25 0.64
CA GLU A 61 -8.22 6.79 -0.60
C GLU A 61 -7.18 6.53 -1.68
N GLY A 62 -6.15 7.37 -1.78
CA GLY A 62 -5.04 7.20 -2.70
C GLY A 62 -4.20 5.95 -2.40
N VAL A 63 -3.92 5.69 -1.13
CA VAL A 63 -3.27 4.44 -0.70
C VAL A 63 -4.15 3.24 -1.05
N ASN A 64 -5.44 3.30 -0.72
CA ASN A 64 -6.41 2.25 -1.02
C ASN A 64 -6.48 1.95 -2.54
N TYR A 65 -6.40 2.98 -3.37
CA TYR A 65 -6.29 2.86 -4.83
C TYR A 65 -5.04 2.06 -5.24
N LEU A 66 -3.90 2.27 -4.58
CA LEU A 66 -2.61 1.63 -4.93
C LEU A 66 -2.42 0.21 -4.38
N ILE A 67 -3.19 -0.23 -3.37
CA ILE A 67 -3.06 -1.58 -2.75
C ILE A 67 -2.97 -2.72 -3.79
N PRO A 68 -3.87 -2.82 -4.79
CA PRO A 68 -3.78 -3.85 -5.83
C PRO A 68 -2.42 -3.90 -6.53
N ARG A 69 -1.82 -2.73 -6.77
CA ARG A 69 -0.54 -2.61 -7.44
C ARG A 69 0.62 -2.96 -6.53
N ILE A 70 0.56 -2.60 -5.25
CA ILE A 70 1.54 -3.01 -4.24
C ILE A 70 1.60 -4.53 -4.13
N ILE A 71 0.45 -5.21 -4.01
CA ILE A 71 0.37 -6.68 -4.00
C ILE A 71 0.99 -7.27 -5.27
N PHE A 72 0.62 -6.72 -6.44
CA PHE A 72 1.20 -7.17 -7.71
C PHE A 72 2.72 -7.03 -7.72
N SER A 73 3.26 -5.89 -7.32
CA SER A 73 4.70 -5.64 -7.33
C SER A 73 5.46 -6.59 -6.41
N ILE A 74 4.95 -6.83 -5.20
CA ILE A 74 5.58 -7.78 -4.26
C ILE A 74 5.60 -9.21 -4.82
N GLN A 75 4.48 -9.67 -5.37
CA GLN A 75 4.38 -11.04 -5.87
C GLN A 75 5.30 -11.31 -7.08
N ASN A 76 5.54 -10.29 -7.92
CA ASN A 76 6.38 -10.45 -9.11
C ASN A 76 7.88 -10.26 -8.82
N ASN A 77 8.25 -9.49 -7.79
CA ASN A 77 9.63 -9.10 -7.51
C ASN A 77 10.08 -9.43 -6.09
N ILE A 78 9.73 -10.62 -5.57
CA ILE A 78 9.94 -10.96 -4.16
C ILE A 78 11.40 -10.92 -3.68
N PHE A 79 12.36 -11.02 -4.61
CA PHE A 79 13.79 -10.98 -4.30
C PHE A 79 14.40 -9.57 -4.36
N ASP A 80 13.66 -8.60 -4.88
CA ASP A 80 14.12 -7.23 -5.11
C ASP A 80 12.97 -6.24 -4.91
N ILE A 81 12.49 -6.18 -3.67
CA ILE A 81 11.38 -5.29 -3.29
C ILE A 81 11.91 -3.88 -3.14
N SER A 82 11.32 -2.93 -3.85
CA SER A 82 11.69 -1.52 -3.76
C SER A 82 11.54 -0.96 -2.35
N ILE A 83 12.37 0.02 -2.00
CA ILE A 83 12.35 0.62 -0.66
C ILE A 83 10.99 1.24 -0.33
N ASN A 84 10.29 1.77 -1.33
CA ASN A 84 8.96 2.36 -1.14
C ASN A 84 7.93 1.29 -0.73
N ILE A 85 7.98 0.10 -1.33
CA ILE A 85 7.11 -1.01 -0.94
C ILE A 85 7.46 -1.55 0.44
N GLN A 86 8.76 -1.63 0.78
CA GLN A 86 9.19 -2.00 2.14
C GLN A 86 8.64 -1.01 3.16
N ASP A 87 8.76 0.28 2.89
CA ASP A 87 8.24 1.35 3.74
C ASP A 87 6.72 1.24 3.95
N PHE A 88 5.96 0.96 2.88
CA PHE A 88 4.52 0.69 2.98
C PHE A 88 4.22 -0.45 3.96
N VAL A 89 4.85 -1.61 3.77
CA VAL A 89 4.59 -2.79 4.61
C VAL A 89 4.98 -2.52 6.06
N ASN A 90 6.10 -1.84 6.29
CA ASN A 90 6.62 -1.53 7.61
C ASN A 90 5.75 -0.53 8.37
N ASN A 91 5.13 0.42 7.67
CA ASN A 91 4.36 1.50 8.28
C ASN A 91 2.83 1.32 8.19
N LEU A 92 2.34 0.26 7.53
CA LEU A 92 0.93 0.06 7.19
C LEU A 92 -0.04 0.33 8.35
N ILE A 93 0.29 -0.12 9.56
CA ILE A 93 -0.58 0.03 10.74
C ILE A 93 -0.15 1.14 11.70
N TYR A 94 0.99 1.79 11.44
CA TYR A 94 1.55 2.83 12.31
C TYR A 94 1.27 4.23 11.79
N GLU A 95 1.30 4.42 10.47
CA GLU A 95 0.90 5.68 9.84
C GLU A 95 -0.62 5.76 9.68
N GLU A 96 -1.20 6.90 10.05
CA GLU A 96 -2.65 7.06 10.12
C GLU A 96 -3.32 6.90 8.76
N ASN A 97 -2.76 7.51 7.70
CA ASN A 97 -3.31 7.46 6.36
C ASN A 97 -3.27 6.04 5.77
N LEU A 98 -2.15 5.32 5.99
CA LEU A 98 -2.00 3.90 5.62
C LEU A 98 -2.98 3.02 6.40
N LYS A 99 -3.04 3.18 7.71
CA LYS A 99 -3.94 2.38 8.55
C LYS A 99 -5.41 2.60 8.18
N ASN A 100 -5.78 3.86 7.93
CA ASN A 100 -7.13 4.23 7.52
C ASN A 100 -7.46 3.77 6.10
N SER A 101 -6.49 3.52 5.23
CA SER A 101 -6.75 3.00 3.88
C SER A 101 -7.36 1.61 3.92
N LEU A 102 -7.02 0.80 4.93
CA LEU A 102 -7.56 -0.54 5.12
C LEU A 102 -9.07 -0.54 5.35
N ARG A 103 -9.64 0.54 5.89
CA ARG A 103 -11.09 0.67 6.12
C ARG A 103 -11.92 0.87 4.86
N TYR A 104 -11.27 1.09 3.72
CA TYR A 104 -11.93 1.16 2.41
C TYR A 104 -11.98 -0.18 1.69
N LEU A 105 -11.29 -1.20 2.22
CA LEU A 105 -11.36 -2.56 1.70
C LEU A 105 -12.64 -3.22 2.20
N ASN A 106 -13.35 -3.92 1.32
CA ASN A 106 -14.46 -4.75 1.76
C ASN A 106 -13.96 -6.04 2.42
N HIS A 107 -14.84 -6.74 3.13
CA HIS A 107 -14.53 -7.97 3.84
C HIS A 107 -13.74 -9.01 3.01
N SER A 108 -14.11 -9.23 1.74
CA SER A 108 -13.39 -10.19 0.89
C SER A 108 -11.98 -9.71 0.52
N GLU A 109 -11.80 -8.41 0.33
CA GLU A 109 -10.50 -7.81 0.05
C GLU A 109 -9.60 -7.82 1.29
N LEU A 110 -10.16 -7.63 2.49
CA LEU A 110 -9.44 -7.77 3.75
C LEU A 110 -8.93 -9.21 3.95
N ILE A 111 -9.76 -10.22 3.65
CA ILE A 111 -9.34 -11.63 3.68
C ILE A 111 -8.18 -11.86 2.70
N ILE A 112 -8.30 -11.37 1.46
CA ILE A 112 -7.23 -11.50 0.46
C ILE A 112 -5.93 -10.85 0.93
N LEU A 113 -6.00 -9.65 1.53
CA LEU A 113 -4.83 -8.95 2.04
C LEU A 113 -4.20 -9.68 3.23
N LYS A 114 -5.02 -10.24 4.13
CA LYS A 114 -4.54 -11.06 5.23
C LYS A 114 -3.81 -12.31 4.72
N ASP A 115 -4.45 -13.07 3.84
CA ASP A 115 -3.87 -14.29 3.27
C ASP A 115 -2.57 -13.97 2.50
N PHE A 116 -2.49 -12.80 1.87
CA PHE A 116 -1.27 -12.30 1.23
C PHE A 116 -0.14 -12.07 2.25
N PHE A 117 -0.40 -11.42 3.39
CA PHE A 117 0.61 -11.24 4.43
C PHE A 117 0.99 -12.56 5.13
N GLU A 118 0.05 -13.48 5.34
CA GLU A 118 0.34 -14.83 5.81
C GLU A 118 1.21 -15.59 4.82
N TRP A 119 0.97 -15.43 3.52
CA TRP A 119 1.81 -16.00 2.48
C TRP A 119 3.22 -15.43 2.48
N LEU A 120 3.35 -14.11 2.65
CA LEU A 120 4.65 -13.52 2.87
C LEU A 120 5.30 -14.21 4.05
N LEU A 121 4.69 -14.21 5.24
CA LEU A 121 5.26 -14.74 6.48
C LEU A 121 5.66 -16.22 6.44
N PHE A 122 4.79 -17.11 5.95
CA PHE A 122 4.96 -18.57 6.12
C PHE A 122 5.46 -19.30 4.89
N TYR A 123 5.19 -18.79 3.69
CA TYR A 123 5.34 -19.53 2.44
C TYR A 123 6.29 -18.90 1.46
N SER A 124 6.68 -17.64 1.67
CA SER A 124 7.65 -16.97 0.83
C SER A 124 9.09 -17.21 1.30
N ASN A 125 10.04 -17.17 0.37
CA ASN A 125 11.45 -17.39 0.70
C ASN A 125 12.05 -16.12 1.33
N ARG A 126 12.21 -16.12 2.66
CA ARG A 126 12.92 -15.10 3.46
C ARG A 126 12.28 -13.69 3.54
N PRO A 127 10.96 -13.55 3.74
CA PRO A 127 10.27 -12.27 3.96
C PRO A 127 10.79 -11.51 5.20
N GLU A 128 11.23 -12.22 6.24
CA GLU A 128 11.64 -11.68 7.53
C GLU A 128 12.92 -10.83 7.42
N ASN A 129 13.75 -11.11 6.41
CA ASN A 129 14.94 -10.32 6.12
C ASN A 129 14.62 -8.98 5.45
N ILE A 130 13.41 -8.82 4.89
CA ILE A 130 12.99 -7.64 4.14
C ILE A 130 12.05 -6.78 4.99
N PHE A 131 10.99 -7.38 5.56
CA PHE A 131 9.96 -6.64 6.29
C PHE A 131 10.03 -6.81 7.81
N GLY A 132 10.70 -7.86 8.29
CA GLY A 132 10.70 -8.26 9.70
C GLY A 132 9.46 -9.09 10.08
N GLU A 133 9.68 -10.16 10.82
CA GLU A 133 8.62 -11.11 11.24
C GLU A 133 7.51 -10.42 12.04
N ASN A 134 7.89 -9.63 13.06
CA ASN A 134 6.94 -8.92 13.92
C ASN A 134 6.08 -7.92 13.13
N THR A 135 6.62 -7.28 12.09
CA THR A 135 5.87 -6.37 11.22
C THR A 135 4.73 -7.12 10.53
N LEU A 136 5.04 -8.27 9.92
CA LEU A 136 4.05 -9.08 9.21
C LEU A 136 2.98 -9.62 10.17
N ILE A 137 3.38 -10.13 11.34
CA ILE A 137 2.45 -10.59 12.37
C ILE A 137 1.51 -9.47 12.79
N ASN A 138 2.03 -8.29 13.11
CA ASN A 138 1.20 -7.16 13.55
C ASN A 138 0.23 -6.70 12.45
N ASN A 139 0.67 -6.69 11.19
CA ASN A 139 -0.20 -6.37 10.05
C ASN A 139 -1.33 -7.40 9.92
N ILE A 140 -1.02 -8.69 10.01
CA ILE A 140 -2.01 -9.79 9.97
C ILE A 140 -3.02 -9.63 11.11
N GLU A 141 -2.56 -9.45 12.35
CA GLU A 141 -3.42 -9.29 13.53
C GLU A 141 -4.34 -8.08 13.41
N TYR A 142 -3.83 -6.96 12.89
CA TYR A 142 -4.64 -5.77 12.68
C TYR A 142 -5.76 -6.01 11.65
N ILE A 143 -5.42 -6.64 10.53
CA ILE A 143 -6.40 -6.95 9.47
C ILE A 143 -7.44 -7.96 9.97
N GLU A 144 -7.02 -9.00 10.70
CA GLU A 144 -7.92 -9.97 11.35
C GLU A 144 -8.90 -9.27 12.30
N ASN A 145 -8.44 -8.29 13.09
CA ASN A 145 -9.33 -7.50 13.95
C ASN A 145 -10.33 -6.66 13.15
N LEU A 146 -9.94 -6.10 11.99
CA LEU A 146 -10.87 -5.38 11.10
C LEU A 146 -11.95 -6.32 10.56
N ILE A 147 -11.55 -7.49 10.03
CA ILE A 147 -12.45 -8.53 9.52
C ILE A 147 -13.50 -8.92 10.59
N ASN A 148 -13.05 -9.14 11.82
CA ASN A 148 -13.92 -9.54 12.92
C ASN A 148 -14.83 -8.41 13.42
N THR A 149 -14.42 -7.15 13.27
CA THR A 149 -15.24 -5.99 13.65
C THR A 149 -16.35 -5.72 12.64
N GLU A 150 -16.12 -5.98 11.34
CA GLU A 150 -17.15 -5.83 10.29
C GLU A 150 -18.25 -6.89 10.33
N MET A 151 -18.11 -7.94 11.14
CA MET A 151 -19.12 -8.99 11.33
C MET A 151 -20.14 -8.70 12.45
N LEU A 152 -19.99 -7.59 13.19
CA LEU A 152 -20.88 -7.13 14.28
C LEU A 152 -21.74 -5.94 13.85
#